data_AF-A0A0F9F261-F1
#
_entry.id   AF-A0A0F9F261-F1
#
_cell.length_a   1.000
_cell.length_b   1.000
_cell.length_c   1.000
_cell.angle_alpha   90.00
_cell.angle_beta   90.00
_cell.angle_gamma   90.00
#
_symmetry.space_group_name_H-M   'P 1'
#
loop_
_entity.id
_entity.type
_entity.pdbx_description
1 polymer ?
#
loop_
_entity_poly.entity_id
_entity_poly.type
_entity_poly.pdbx_seq_one_letter_code
_entity_poly.pdbx_strand_id
1 'polypeptide(L)'
;AKAAEKKVKKTGQIRTIGGRVLHFPQREDGTYDWCHKALNRLIQGSAADQTKRALVDVDKAGYWIMLQVHDELDCSVENRAEGEAISEIKLGLRPIPKTLKVEMKARQKAAIKERKKGIRKAKLKALPSKAVRGLRIKGGLARAEAIAAGLPTDESQRAKIPENRQPIF
;
A
#
# COMPACT_ATOMS: atom_id res chain seq x y z
N ALA A 1 21.07 -16.42 4.74
CA ALA A 1 20.54 -17.67 4.12
C ALA A 1 20.92 -18.92 4.92
N LYS A 2 22.21 -19.26 5.05
CA LYS A 2 22.69 -20.53 5.63
C LYS A 2 22.19 -20.83 7.05
N ALA A 3 21.99 -19.81 7.89
CA ALA A 3 21.50 -20.00 9.27
C ALA A 3 20.08 -20.60 9.34
N ALA A 4 19.16 -20.12 8.49
CA ALA A 4 17.79 -20.62 8.46
C ALA A 4 17.74 -22.07 7.97
N GLU A 5 18.52 -22.38 6.93
CA GLU A 5 18.67 -23.73 6.41
C GLU A 5 19.25 -24.70 7.46
N LYS A 6 20.35 -24.30 8.15
CA LYS A 6 20.96 -25.12 9.21
C LYS A 6 19.98 -25.41 10.34
N LYS A 7 19.16 -24.43 10.72
CA LYS A 7 18.13 -24.62 11.74
C LYS A 7 17.11 -25.67 11.31
N VAL A 8 16.54 -25.53 10.11
CA VAL A 8 15.54 -26.46 9.59
C VAL A 8 16.11 -27.86 9.41
N LYS A 9 17.34 -28.02 8.91
CA LYS A 9 18.00 -29.34 8.84
C LYS A 9 18.10 -30.05 10.19
N LYS A 10 18.18 -29.29 11.29
CA LYS A 10 18.24 -29.83 12.66
C LYS A 10 16.85 -30.11 13.25
N THR A 11 15.87 -29.24 12.99
CA THR A 11 14.59 -29.24 13.73
C THR A 11 13.36 -29.55 12.89
N GLY A 12 13.47 -29.56 11.56
CA GLY A 12 12.33 -29.72 10.64
C GLY A 12 11.37 -28.54 10.60
N GLN A 13 11.69 -27.45 11.28
CA GLN A 13 10.77 -26.32 11.43
C GLN A 13 11.48 -24.97 11.64
N ILE A 14 10.80 -23.90 11.26
CA ILE A 14 11.21 -22.51 11.55
C ILE A 14 9.99 -21.68 11.99
N ARG A 15 10.21 -20.65 12.81
CA ARG A 15 9.14 -19.76 13.29
C ARG A 15 9.28 -18.38 12.70
N THR A 16 8.17 -17.79 12.27
CA THR A 16 8.08 -16.39 11.82
C THR A 16 8.07 -15.43 13.01
N ILE A 17 8.17 -14.13 12.73
CA ILE A 17 8.11 -13.10 13.78
C ILE A 17 6.75 -13.05 14.52
N GLY A 18 5.66 -13.45 13.85
CA GLY A 18 4.33 -13.59 14.47
C GLY A 18 4.15 -14.93 15.20
N GLY A 19 5.19 -15.75 15.31
CA GLY A 19 5.17 -17.02 16.04
C GLY A 19 4.65 -18.22 15.25
N ARG A 20 4.21 -18.04 13.99
CA ARG A 20 3.72 -19.13 13.15
C ARG A 20 4.83 -20.14 12.88
N VAL A 21 4.52 -21.42 13.09
CA VAL A 21 5.44 -22.53 12.83
C VAL A 21 5.32 -22.97 11.38
N LEU A 22 6.45 -23.04 10.69
CA LEU A 22 6.57 -23.52 9.32
C LEU A 22 7.33 -24.84 9.35
N HIS A 23 6.61 -25.94 9.13
CA HIS A 23 7.16 -27.29 9.07
C HIS A 23 7.71 -27.62 7.68
N PHE A 24 8.72 -28.48 7.65
CA PHE A 24 9.34 -29.02 6.45
C PHE A 24 9.12 -30.54 6.44
N PRO A 25 8.70 -31.13 5.30
CA PRO A 25 8.46 -32.56 5.21
C PRO A 25 9.71 -33.35 5.59
N GLN A 26 9.53 -34.37 6.43
CA GLN A 26 10.58 -35.32 6.74
C GLN A 26 10.62 -36.40 5.65
N ARG A 27 11.83 -36.78 5.24
CA ARG A 27 12.11 -37.86 4.29
C ARG A 27 12.27 -39.17 5.05
N GLU A 28 12.25 -40.28 4.32
CA GLU A 28 12.44 -41.64 4.88
C GLU A 28 13.79 -41.81 5.59
N ASP A 29 14.83 -41.12 5.12
CA ASP A 29 16.17 -41.11 5.72
C ASP A 29 16.26 -40.26 7.01
N GLY A 30 15.13 -39.73 7.49
CA GLY A 30 15.05 -38.87 8.66
C GLY A 30 15.46 -37.42 8.42
N THR A 31 15.97 -37.08 7.23
CA THR A 31 16.33 -35.70 6.87
C THR A 31 15.11 -34.89 6.45
N TYR A 32 15.26 -33.57 6.27
CA TYR A 32 14.15 -32.67 5.91
C TYR A 32 14.27 -32.15 4.47
N ASP A 33 13.16 -32.20 3.75
CA ASP A 33 13.06 -31.72 2.39
C ASP A 33 12.94 -30.18 2.32
N TRP A 34 13.27 -29.58 1.16
CA TRP A 34 13.12 -28.14 0.87
C TRP A 34 13.87 -27.18 1.81
N CYS A 35 14.85 -27.65 2.58
CA CYS A 35 15.60 -26.83 3.54
C CYS A 35 16.21 -25.56 2.92
N HIS A 36 16.62 -25.59 1.65
CA HIS A 36 17.15 -24.43 0.93
C HIS A 36 16.13 -23.28 0.80
N LYS A 37 14.82 -23.57 0.85
CA LYS A 37 13.74 -22.57 0.83
C LYS A 37 13.44 -21.96 2.20
N ALA A 38 14.15 -22.36 3.25
CA ALA A 38 13.86 -21.93 4.62
C ALA A 38 13.89 -20.42 4.81
N LEU A 39 14.87 -19.73 4.22
CA LEU A 39 14.97 -18.28 4.31
C LEU A 39 13.76 -17.58 3.66
N ASN A 40 13.36 -18.03 2.46
CA ASN A 40 12.25 -17.42 1.74
C ASN A 40 10.94 -17.60 2.49
N ARG A 41 10.69 -18.82 3.00
CA ARG A 41 9.50 -19.11 3.81
C ARG A 41 9.47 -18.28 5.10
N LEU A 42 10.61 -18.06 5.74
CA LEU A 42 10.72 -17.21 6.91
C LEU A 42 10.37 -15.75 6.61
N ILE A 43 10.97 -15.18 5.56
CA ILE A 43 10.77 -13.77 5.19
C ILE A 43 9.33 -13.53 4.73
N GLN A 44 8.82 -14.33 3.78
CA GLN A 44 7.46 -14.20 3.27
C GLN A 44 6.43 -14.46 4.36
N GLY A 45 6.66 -15.47 5.19
CA GLY A 45 5.80 -15.75 6.32
C GLY A 45 5.75 -14.59 7.32
N SER A 46 6.90 -14.00 7.63
CA SER A 46 6.96 -12.85 8.54
C SER A 46 6.30 -11.61 7.96
N ALA A 47 6.44 -11.37 6.65
CA ALA A 47 5.73 -10.29 5.95
C ALA A 47 4.21 -10.52 5.99
N ALA A 48 3.75 -11.76 5.77
CA ALA A 48 2.33 -12.11 5.88
C ALA A 48 1.79 -11.84 7.30
N ASP A 49 2.55 -12.14 8.35
CA ASP A 49 2.12 -11.86 9.73
C ASP A 49 1.90 -10.36 9.96
N GLN A 50 2.82 -9.52 9.46
CA GLN A 50 2.70 -8.07 9.58
C GLN A 50 1.47 -7.54 8.82
N THR A 51 1.28 -7.98 7.59
CA THR A 51 0.13 -7.54 6.77
C THR A 51 -1.20 -7.98 7.38
N LYS A 52 -1.29 -9.23 7.87
CA LYS A 52 -2.51 -9.72 8.51
C LYS A 52 -2.78 -9.02 9.83
N ARG A 53 -1.75 -8.66 10.60
CA ARG A 53 -1.94 -7.82 11.79
C ARG A 53 -2.44 -6.42 11.41
N ALA A 54 -1.87 -5.82 10.38
CA ALA A 54 -2.29 -4.50 9.90
C ALA A 54 -3.73 -4.50 9.40
N LEU A 55 -4.15 -5.57 8.71
CA LEU A 55 -5.54 -5.76 8.29
C LEU A 55 -6.49 -5.72 9.50
N VAL A 56 -6.19 -6.47 10.55
CA VAL A 56 -7.00 -6.48 11.78
C VAL A 56 -7.02 -5.11 12.47
N ASP A 57 -5.88 -4.41 12.53
CA ASP A 57 -5.81 -3.11 13.21
C ASP A 57 -6.51 -2.00 12.40
N VAL A 58 -6.49 -2.06 11.06
CA VAL A 58 -7.23 -1.14 10.17
C VAL A 58 -8.74 -1.37 10.26
N ASP A 59 -9.17 -2.64 10.28
CA ASP A 59 -10.59 -3.02 10.46
C ASP A 59 -11.12 -2.54 11.83
N LYS A 60 -10.34 -2.77 12.91
CA LYS A 60 -10.67 -2.25 14.26
C LYS A 60 -10.73 -0.74 14.34
N ALA A 61 -9.99 -0.02 13.50
CA ALA A 61 -10.07 1.44 13.41
C ALA A 61 -11.29 1.94 12.61
N GLY A 62 -12.11 1.03 12.07
CA GLY A 62 -13.36 1.35 11.38
C GLY A 62 -13.19 1.66 9.89
N TYR A 63 -12.02 1.39 9.30
CA TYR A 63 -11.79 1.64 7.88
C TYR A 63 -12.24 0.46 7.01
N TRP A 64 -12.93 0.77 5.90
CA TRP A 64 -13.41 -0.24 4.96
C TRP A 64 -12.28 -0.77 4.06
N ILE A 65 -11.88 -2.01 4.30
CA ILE A 65 -10.88 -2.74 3.51
C ILE A 65 -11.58 -3.43 2.35
N MET A 66 -11.15 -3.14 1.12
CA MET A 66 -11.71 -3.74 -0.09
C MET A 66 -10.95 -5.01 -0.50
N LEU A 67 -9.62 -4.93 -0.50
CA LEU A 67 -8.76 -6.01 -0.99
C LEU A 67 -7.39 -5.99 -0.31
N GLN A 68 -6.76 -7.16 -0.25
CA GLN A 68 -5.37 -7.31 0.15
C GLN A 68 -4.62 -8.07 -0.94
N VAL A 69 -3.55 -7.46 -1.45
CA VAL A 69 -2.66 -8.07 -2.45
C VAL A 69 -1.24 -8.02 -1.92
N HIS A 70 -0.66 -9.17 -1.58
CA HIS A 70 0.69 -9.26 -0.99
C HIS A 70 0.88 -8.40 0.29
N ASP A 71 1.60 -7.28 0.22
CA ASP A 71 1.80 -6.34 1.33
C ASP A 71 0.91 -5.07 1.21
N GLU A 72 0.09 -5.00 0.17
CA GLU A 72 -0.83 -3.90 -0.11
C GLU A 72 -2.21 -4.16 0.51
N LEU A 73 -2.82 -3.08 1.02
CA LEU A 73 -4.19 -3.09 1.54
C LEU A 73 -4.90 -1.94 0.83
N ASP A 74 -5.90 -2.28 0.05
CA ASP A 74 -6.70 -1.34 -0.71
C ASP A 74 -7.94 -1.03 0.10
N CYS A 75 -8.09 0.24 0.47
CA CYS A 75 -9.20 0.74 1.26
C CYS A 75 -9.93 1.82 0.46
N SER A 76 -11.25 1.87 0.61
CA SER A 76 -12.01 3.03 0.13
C SER A 76 -11.83 4.15 1.15
N VAL A 77 -11.35 5.31 0.71
CA VAL A 77 -11.11 6.48 1.57
C VAL A 77 -11.83 7.69 0.99
N GLU A 78 -12.44 8.49 1.85
CA GLU A 78 -13.19 9.68 1.45
C GLU A 78 -12.26 10.87 1.20
N ASN A 79 -11.17 10.92 1.96
CA ASN A 79 -10.22 12.02 1.94
C ASN A 79 -8.79 11.54 2.22
N ARG A 80 -7.84 12.44 2.02
CA ARG A 80 -6.42 12.13 2.18
C ARG A 80 -6.03 11.83 3.63
N ALA A 81 -6.70 12.43 4.61
CA ALA A 81 -6.35 12.24 6.02
C ALA A 81 -6.63 10.79 6.47
N GLU A 82 -7.72 10.18 6.00
CA GLU A 82 -8.00 8.76 6.24
C GLU A 82 -6.94 7.84 5.63
N GLY A 83 -6.53 8.10 4.38
CA GLY A 83 -5.43 7.36 3.76
C GLY A 83 -4.12 7.49 4.54
N GLU A 84 -3.84 8.66 5.11
CA GLU A 84 -2.67 8.89 5.96
C GLU A 84 -2.79 8.15 7.31
N ALA A 85 -3.97 8.13 7.93
CA ALA A 85 -4.23 7.38 9.16
C ALA A 85 -4.08 5.86 8.98
N ILE A 86 -4.65 5.30 7.91
CA ILE A 86 -4.48 3.88 7.54
C ILE A 86 -3.00 3.55 7.33
N SER A 87 -2.27 4.44 6.66
CA SER A 87 -0.82 4.27 6.44
C SER A 87 -0.05 4.24 7.77
N GLU A 88 -0.37 5.13 8.71
CA GLU A 88 0.29 5.14 10.03
C GLU A 88 -0.01 3.86 10.83
N ILE A 89 -1.23 3.32 10.78
CA ILE A 89 -1.57 2.02 11.39
C ILE A 89 -0.71 0.90 10.80
N LYS A 90 -0.61 0.80 9.46
CA LYS A 90 0.25 -0.20 8.79
C LYS A 90 1.73 -0.04 9.17
N LEU A 91 2.21 1.20 9.33
CA LEU A 91 3.60 1.51 9.64
C LEU A 91 4.00 1.26 11.09
N GLY A 92 3.07 1.48 12.03
CA GLY A 92 3.29 1.31 13.47
C GLY A 92 3.65 -0.13 13.87
N LEU A 93 3.30 -1.10 13.03
CA LEU A 93 3.51 -2.53 13.26
C LEU A 93 4.93 -3.03 12.98
N ARG A 94 5.80 -2.20 12.39
CA ARG A 94 7.08 -2.67 11.88
C ARG A 94 8.22 -2.35 12.86
N PRO A 95 8.98 -3.34 13.36
CA PRO A 95 10.30 -3.11 13.94
C PRO A 95 11.29 -2.82 12.80
N ILE A 96 11.22 -1.63 12.21
CA ILE A 96 12.22 -1.16 11.23
C ILE A 96 13.16 -0.20 11.95
N PRO A 97 14.49 -0.36 11.82
CA PRO A 97 15.43 0.69 12.21
C PRO A 97 15.02 2.00 11.54
N LYS A 98 14.94 3.10 12.30
CA LYS A 98 14.41 4.41 11.85
C LYS A 98 15.03 4.94 10.53
N THR A 99 16.18 4.41 10.12
CA THR A 99 16.97 4.80 8.94
C THR A 99 16.25 4.56 7.59
N LEU A 100 15.45 3.50 7.43
CA LEU A 100 14.73 3.21 6.18
C LEU A 100 13.52 4.14 5.92
N LYS A 101 13.00 4.83 6.95
CA LYS A 101 11.84 5.74 6.81
C LYS A 101 12.15 7.00 6.00
N VAL A 102 13.39 7.47 6.05
CA VAL A 102 13.82 8.71 5.37
C VAL A 102 13.90 8.49 3.85
N GLU A 103 14.38 7.32 3.43
CA GLU A 103 14.58 7.00 2.00
C GLU A 103 13.27 6.80 1.23
N MET A 104 12.27 6.16 1.85
CA MET A 104 10.96 5.92 1.21
C MET A 104 10.17 7.22 0.98
N LYS A 105 10.15 8.13 1.97
CA LYS A 105 9.53 9.45 1.84
C LYS A 105 10.22 10.31 0.76
N ALA A 106 11.55 10.19 0.65
CA ALA A 106 12.31 10.88 -0.41
C ALA A 106 11.97 10.35 -1.81
N ARG A 107 11.88 9.01 -1.97
CA ARG A 107 11.53 8.36 -3.25
C ARG A 107 10.11 8.70 -3.71
N GLN A 108 9.11 8.67 -2.82
CA GLN A 108 7.74 9.08 -3.17
C GLN A 108 7.66 10.56 -3.60
N LYS A 109 8.33 11.46 -2.87
CA LYS A 109 8.39 12.88 -3.25
C LYS A 109 9.05 13.10 -4.60
N ALA A 110 10.13 12.36 -4.90
CA ALA A 110 10.80 12.40 -6.20
C ALA A 110 9.89 11.90 -7.33
N ALA A 111 9.22 10.76 -7.15
CA ALA A 111 8.30 10.20 -8.14
C ALA A 111 7.10 11.14 -8.42
N ILE A 112 6.51 11.74 -7.38
CA ILE A 112 5.44 12.74 -7.54
C ILE A 112 5.94 13.98 -8.28
N LYS A 113 7.17 14.43 -8.01
CA LYS A 113 7.79 15.59 -8.67
C LYS A 113 8.04 15.32 -10.16
N GLU A 114 8.50 14.12 -10.51
CA GLU A 114 8.69 13.71 -11.91
C GLU A 114 7.37 13.56 -12.66
N ARG A 115 6.37 12.90 -12.05
CA ARG A 115 5.02 12.76 -12.64
C ARG A 115 4.38 14.13 -12.90
N LYS A 116 4.51 15.10 -11.97
CA LYS A 116 4.05 16.48 -12.16
C LYS A 116 4.81 17.23 -13.27
N LYS A 117 6.11 16.99 -13.44
CA LYS A 117 6.91 17.56 -14.56
C LYS A 117 6.47 17.00 -15.91
N GLY A 118 6.22 15.68 -15.99
CA GLY A 118 5.73 15.02 -17.21
C GLY A 118 4.38 15.58 -17.65
N ILE A 119 3.42 15.70 -16.73
CA ILE A 119 2.09 16.27 -17.00
C ILE A 119 2.20 17.73 -17.48
N ARG A 120 3.07 18.55 -16.87
CA ARG A 120 3.30 19.94 -17.30
C ARG A 120 3.90 20.02 -18.71
N LYS A 121 4.88 19.17 -19.05
CA LYS A 121 5.48 19.12 -20.39
C LYS A 121 4.47 18.69 -21.46
N ALA A 122 3.64 17.69 -21.16
CA ALA A 122 2.58 17.23 -22.06
C ALA A 122 1.54 18.34 -22.30
N LYS A 123 1.13 19.04 -21.23
CA LYS A 123 0.17 20.16 -21.31
C LYS A 123 0.74 21.35 -22.10
N LEU A 124 2.04 21.61 -22.00
CA LEU A 124 2.73 22.67 -22.74
C LEU A 124 2.91 22.36 -24.25
N LYS A 125 3.09 21.08 -24.60
CA LYS A 125 3.17 20.63 -26.01
C LYS A 125 1.81 20.62 -26.72
N ALA A 126 0.71 20.46 -25.99
CA ALA A 126 -0.64 20.44 -26.53
C ALA A 126 -1.28 21.84 -26.68
N LEU A 127 -0.59 22.91 -26.31
CA LEU A 127 -1.08 24.29 -26.42
C LEU A 127 -0.75 24.87 -27.82
N PRO A 128 -1.73 25.40 -28.58
CA PRO A 128 -1.49 25.98 -29.89
C PRO A 128 -0.58 27.22 -29.79
N SER A 129 0.30 27.39 -30.80
CA SER A 129 1.47 28.29 -30.77
C SER A 129 1.18 29.77 -30.49
N LYS A 130 -0.07 30.23 -30.65
CA LYS A 130 -0.46 31.62 -30.38
C LYS A 130 -0.79 31.93 -28.92
N ALA A 131 -0.95 30.92 -28.05
CA ALA A 131 -1.33 31.12 -26.63
C ALA A 131 -0.14 31.25 -25.66
N VAL A 132 1.11 31.17 -26.15
CA VAL A 132 2.30 31.06 -25.28
C VAL A 132 2.77 32.42 -24.73
N ARG A 133 2.25 33.56 -25.22
CA ARG A 133 2.49 34.87 -24.60
C ARG A 133 1.31 35.26 -23.71
N GLY A 134 1.46 35.08 -22.40
CA GLY A 134 0.70 35.86 -21.41
C GLY A 134 0.00 35.11 -20.29
N LEU A 135 0.00 33.77 -20.24
CA LEU A 135 -0.73 33.06 -19.17
C LEU A 135 0.11 32.82 -17.91
N ARG A 136 0.10 33.80 -17.01
CA ARG A 136 0.43 33.60 -15.59
C ARG A 136 -0.79 32.95 -14.91
N ILE A 137 -0.87 31.62 -14.94
CA ILE A 137 -1.99 30.88 -14.32
C ILE A 137 -1.86 30.98 -12.79
N LYS A 138 -2.59 31.90 -12.17
CA LYS A 138 -2.94 31.83 -10.74
C LYS A 138 -4.00 30.73 -10.58
N GLY A 139 -3.68 29.70 -9.81
CA GLY A 139 -4.43 28.45 -9.68
C GLY A 139 -5.78 28.51 -8.96
N GLY A 140 -6.57 29.57 -9.16
CA GLY A 140 -7.90 29.74 -8.55
C GLY A 140 -9.08 29.72 -9.52
N LEU A 141 -8.87 30.03 -10.81
CA LEU A 141 -9.99 30.31 -11.72
C LEU A 141 -10.73 29.08 -12.28
N ALA A 142 -10.06 27.92 -12.39
CA ALA A 142 -10.61 26.77 -13.11
C ALA A 142 -11.80 26.07 -12.42
N ARG A 143 -12.06 26.36 -11.13
CA ARG A 143 -13.16 25.75 -10.38
C ARG A 143 -14.47 26.55 -10.50
N ALA A 144 -14.39 27.86 -10.75
CA ALA A 144 -15.56 28.73 -10.87
C ALA A 144 -16.24 28.59 -12.24
N GLU A 145 -15.48 28.41 -13.31
CA GLU A 145 -16.03 28.27 -14.68
C GLU A 145 -16.74 26.92 -14.89
N ALA A 146 -16.28 25.85 -14.25
CA ALA A 146 -16.91 24.53 -14.36
C ALA A 146 -18.32 24.47 -13.71
N ILE A 147 -18.52 25.22 -12.63
CA ILE A 147 -19.83 25.34 -11.94
C ILE A 147 -20.80 26.19 -12.79
N ALA A 148 -20.30 27.25 -13.43
CA ALA A 148 -21.11 28.11 -14.31
C ALA A 148 -21.55 27.43 -15.61
N ALA A 149 -20.81 26.42 -16.08
CA ALA A 149 -21.08 25.70 -17.34
C ALA A 149 -22.02 24.48 -17.18
N GLY A 150 -22.54 24.20 -15.98
CA GLY A 150 -23.49 23.10 -15.75
C GLY A 150 -22.91 21.69 -16.01
N LEU A 151 -21.59 21.55 -16.07
CA LEU A 151 -20.93 20.26 -16.24
C LEU A 151 -21.03 19.47 -14.93
N PRO A 152 -21.43 18.18 -14.96
CA PRO A 152 -21.64 17.40 -13.75
C PRO A 152 -20.33 17.30 -12.96
N THR A 153 -20.35 17.79 -11.73
CA THR A 153 -19.29 17.58 -10.75
C THR A 153 -19.42 16.18 -10.16
N ASP A 154 -18.29 15.51 -9.93
CA ASP A 154 -18.13 14.13 -9.41
C ASP A 154 -19.04 13.77 -8.21
N GLU A 155 -19.52 14.76 -7.45
CA GLU A 155 -20.51 14.59 -6.39
C GLU A 155 -21.89 14.12 -6.85
N SER A 156 -22.34 14.46 -8.07
CA SER A 156 -23.70 14.13 -8.55
C SER A 156 -23.86 12.67 -9.00
N GLN A 157 -22.79 11.88 -9.01
CA GLN A 157 -22.81 10.46 -9.37
C GLN A 157 -22.57 9.51 -8.18
N ARG A 158 -22.37 10.02 -6.96
CA ARG A 158 -22.23 9.16 -5.77
C ARG A 158 -23.60 8.68 -5.30
N ALA A 159 -23.94 7.44 -5.65
CA ALA A 159 -25.04 6.74 -5.00
C ALA A 159 -24.79 6.73 -3.48
N LYS A 160 -25.72 7.29 -2.70
CA LYS A 160 -25.67 7.24 -1.23
C LYS A 160 -25.69 5.78 -0.80
N ILE A 161 -24.63 5.33 -0.15
CA ILE A 161 -24.53 3.98 0.39
C ILE A 161 -25.49 3.90 1.60
N PRO A 162 -26.39 2.92 1.68
CA PRO A 162 -27.37 2.85 2.75
C PRO A 162 -26.70 2.61 4.10
N GLU A 163 -27.12 3.40 5.09
CA GLU A 163 -26.55 3.54 6.44
C GLU A 163 -26.77 2.30 7.34
N ASN A 164 -27.39 1.25 6.82
CA ASN A 164 -27.75 0.06 7.57
C ASN A 164 -27.46 -1.20 6.75
N ARG A 165 -26.27 -1.77 6.88
CA ARG A 165 -25.96 -3.12 6.36
C ARG A 165 -25.59 -4.04 7.51
N GLN A 166 -26.44 -5.04 7.72
CA GLN A 166 -26.12 -6.17 8.58
C GLN A 166 -24.91 -6.94 8.02
N PRO A 167 -24.10 -7.58 8.89
CA PRO A 167 -22.96 -8.38 8.47
C PRO A 167 -23.45 -9.52 7.57
N ILE A 168 -22.89 -9.57 6.36
CA ILE A 168 -23.11 -10.66 5.42
C ILE A 168 -22.19 -11.80 5.89
N PHE A 169 -22.76 -12.72 6.67
CA PHE A 169 -22.16 -14.03 6.94
C PHE A 169 -22.49 -14.99 5.81
#